data_AF-A0A934QD44-F1
#
_entry.id   AF-A0A934QD44-F1
#
_cell.length_a   1.000
_cell.length_b   1.000
_cell.length_c   1.000
_cell.angle_alpha   90.00
_cell.angle_beta   90.00
_cell.angle_gamma   90.00
#
_symmetry.space_group_name_H-M   'P 1'
#
loop_
_entity.id
_entity.type
_entity.pdbx_description
1 polymer ?
#
loop_
_entity_poly.entity_id
_entity_poly.type
_entity_poly.pdbx_seq_one_letter_code
_entity_poly.pdbx_strand_id
1 'polypeptide(L)'
;MASASRSTGSTLRTPYHALGTDGEMRVPEWAQSRSVYRTDGRTLYFVETDDLDAARLDLARLDRSGWEVRVAEDEAGEGARIALTRRELARAA
;
A
#
# COMPACT_ATOMS: atom_id res chain seq x y z
N MET A 1 -39.56 1.17 12.16
CA MET A 1 -38.66 1.09 10.98
C MET A 1 -37.93 2.42 10.88
N ALA A 2 -36.66 2.47 11.28
CA ALA A 2 -35.79 3.63 11.06
C ALA A 2 -34.60 3.16 10.24
N SER A 3 -34.53 3.61 9.00
CA SER A 3 -33.39 3.42 8.11
C SER A 3 -32.20 4.20 8.66
N ALA A 4 -31.19 3.48 9.14
CA ALA A 4 -29.86 4.05 9.34
C ALA A 4 -29.11 3.93 8.01
N SER A 5 -29.09 5.02 7.25
CA SER A 5 -28.14 5.20 6.15
C SER A 5 -26.74 5.13 6.72
N ARG A 6 -26.11 3.95 6.66
CA ARG A 6 -24.68 3.83 6.91
C ARG A 6 -23.97 4.45 5.72
N SER A 7 -23.64 5.73 5.86
CA SER A 7 -22.53 6.31 5.10
C SER A 7 -21.29 5.51 5.45
N THR A 8 -20.98 4.49 4.65
CA THR A 8 -19.72 3.75 4.73
C THR A 8 -18.64 4.68 4.21
N GLY A 9 -18.27 5.67 5.03
CA GLY A 9 -17.08 6.49 4.82
C GLY A 9 -15.95 5.52 4.54
N SER A 10 -15.49 5.51 3.30
CA SER A 10 -14.45 4.59 2.86
C SER A 10 -13.19 5.08 3.55
N THR A 11 -12.92 4.58 4.76
CA THR A 11 -11.67 4.86 5.46
C THR A 11 -10.56 4.57 4.46
N LEU A 12 -9.83 5.59 4.04
CA LEU A 12 -8.76 5.49 3.05
C LEU A 12 -7.80 4.42 3.54
N ARG A 13 -7.90 3.21 2.99
CA ARG A 13 -7.10 2.07 3.42
C ARG A 13 -5.67 2.34 2.95
N THR A 14 -4.73 2.33 3.88
CA THR A 14 -3.29 2.33 3.59
C THR A 14 -2.86 0.97 3.04
N PRO A 15 -1.66 0.83 2.44
CA PRO A 15 -1.15 -0.47 2.00
C PRO A 15 -1.11 -1.48 3.16
N TYR A 16 -0.77 -1.03 4.35
CA TYR A 16 -0.65 -1.86 5.54
C TYR A 16 -1.99 -2.43 6.03
N HIS A 17 -3.12 -1.77 5.74
CA HIS A 17 -4.44 -2.36 5.97
C HIS A 17 -4.77 -3.49 4.99
N ALA A 18 -4.18 -3.51 3.79
CA ALA A 18 -4.34 -4.63 2.86
C ALA A 18 -3.47 -5.85 3.26
N LEU A 19 -2.40 -5.61 4.03
CA LEU A 19 -1.53 -6.67 4.58
C LEU A 19 -2.05 -7.27 5.88
N GLY A 20 -2.82 -6.50 6.67
CA GLY A 20 -3.44 -7.01 7.89
C GLY A 20 -4.69 -7.85 7.63
N THR A 21 -5.30 -8.32 8.71
CA THR A 21 -6.50 -9.16 8.70
C THR A 21 -7.58 -8.47 9.55
N ASP A 22 -8.86 -8.70 9.24
CA ASP A 22 -9.99 -8.21 10.05
C ASP A 22 -10.02 -6.70 10.33
N GLY A 23 -9.45 -5.91 9.42
CA GLY A 23 -9.40 -4.45 9.53
C GLY A 23 -8.20 -3.91 10.32
N GLU A 24 -7.40 -4.78 10.93
CA GLU A 24 -6.15 -4.39 11.55
C GLU A 24 -5.08 -4.06 10.51
N MET A 25 -4.18 -3.16 10.88
CA MET A 25 -3.05 -2.77 10.05
C MET A 25 -1.85 -3.66 10.40
N ARG A 26 -1.19 -4.23 9.39
CA ARG A 26 0.09 -4.93 9.56
C ARG A 26 1.20 -4.14 8.88
N VAL A 27 2.16 -3.68 9.66
CA VAL A 27 3.40 -3.08 9.14
C VAL A 27 4.51 -4.12 9.24
N PRO A 28 4.97 -4.68 8.11
CA PRO A 28 5.98 -5.73 8.11
C PRO A 28 7.39 -5.18 8.38
N GLU A 29 8.30 -6.04 8.85
CA GLU A 29 9.66 -5.67 9.26
C GLU A 29 10.52 -5.17 8.09
N TRP A 30 10.29 -5.69 6.88
CA TRP A 30 10.98 -5.23 5.66
C TRP A 30 10.70 -3.75 5.35
N ALA A 31 9.62 -3.17 5.89
CA ALA A 31 9.25 -1.78 5.65
C ALA A 31 9.95 -0.80 6.60
N GLN A 32 11.27 -0.63 6.40
CA GLN A 32 12.18 0.09 7.31
C GLN A 32 11.93 1.60 7.34
N SER A 33 12.20 2.28 6.22
CA SER A 33 11.94 3.72 6.07
C SER A 33 10.64 3.91 5.32
N ARG A 34 9.71 4.68 5.89
CA ARG A 34 8.36 4.85 5.33
C ARG A 34 8.03 6.33 5.23
N SER A 35 7.78 6.79 4.01
CA SER A 35 7.39 8.17 3.72
C SER A 35 6.08 8.20 2.96
N VAL A 36 5.28 9.23 3.20
CA VAL A 36 3.98 9.42 2.52
C VAL A 36 3.97 10.77 1.86
N TYR A 37 3.73 10.77 0.55
CA TYR A 37 3.60 11.97 -0.27
C TYR A 37 2.16 12.08 -0.77
N ARG A 38 1.61 13.29 -0.74
CA ARG A 38 0.28 13.59 -1.28
C ARG A 38 0.40 14.68 -2.34
N THR A 39 -0.10 14.42 -3.53
CA THR A 39 -0.04 15.35 -4.67
C THR A 39 -1.25 15.10 -5.57
N ASP A 40 -1.95 16.16 -5.98
CA ASP A 40 -3.09 16.11 -6.92
C ASP A 40 -4.12 15.00 -6.66
N GLY A 41 -4.57 14.88 -5.40
CA GLY A 41 -5.56 13.88 -4.99
C GLY A 41 -5.04 12.44 -4.89
N ARG A 42 -3.77 12.20 -5.20
CA ARG A 42 -3.12 10.89 -5.10
C ARG A 42 -2.24 10.82 -3.86
N THR A 43 -2.17 9.63 -3.27
CA THR A 43 -1.24 9.32 -2.18
C THR A 43 -0.21 8.30 -2.66
N LEU A 44 1.05 8.65 -2.52
CA LEU A 44 2.21 7.78 -2.78
C LEU A 44 2.83 7.38 -1.44
N TYR A 45 2.89 6.09 -1.18
CA TYR A 45 3.66 5.53 -0.08
C TYR A 45 4.99 5.07 -0.62
N PHE A 46 6.07 5.55 -0.02
CA PHE A 46 7.43 5.19 -0.36
C PHE A 46 8.04 4.41 0.78
N VAL A 47 8.63 3.25 0.48
CA VAL A 47 9.21 2.34 1.45
C VAL A 47 10.60 1.93 1.01
N GLU A 48 11.57 1.99 1.91
CA GLU A 48 12.91 1.44 1.68
C GLU A 48 13.06 0.13 2.44
N THR A 49 13.78 -0.82 1.83
CA THR A 49 14.06 -2.14 2.39
C THR A 49 15.45 -2.60 1.96
N ASP A 50 16.15 -3.36 2.81
CA ASP A 50 17.37 -4.09 2.47
C ASP A 50 17.09 -5.57 2.12
N ASP A 51 15.87 -6.05 2.38
CA ASP A 51 15.44 -7.44 2.15
C ASP A 51 14.21 -7.46 1.24
N LEU A 52 14.46 -7.36 -0.06
CA LEU A 52 13.40 -7.41 -1.06
C LEU A 52 12.73 -8.79 -1.10
N ASP A 53 13.47 -9.87 -0.84
CA ASP A 53 12.93 -11.23 -0.87
C ASP A 53 11.87 -11.45 0.21
N ALA A 54 12.10 -10.94 1.43
CA ALA A 54 11.09 -10.93 2.51
C ALA A 54 9.83 -10.14 2.14
N ALA A 55 9.97 -9.11 1.29
CA ALA A 55 8.85 -8.29 0.84
C ALA A 55 7.99 -8.96 -0.26
N ARG A 56 8.54 -9.89 -1.05
CA ARG A 56 7.90 -10.39 -2.31
C ARG A 56 6.46 -10.86 -2.14
N LEU A 57 6.18 -11.64 -1.10
CA LEU A 57 4.83 -12.16 -0.84
C LEU A 57 3.84 -11.05 -0.48
N ASP A 58 4.28 -10.10 0.34
CA ASP A 58 3.46 -8.95 0.75
C ASP A 58 3.22 -8.02 -0.45
N LEU A 59 4.23 -7.76 -1.28
CA LEU A 59 4.10 -6.97 -2.50
C LEU A 59 3.12 -7.59 -3.49
N ALA A 60 3.18 -8.91 -3.70
CA ALA A 60 2.21 -9.63 -4.52
C ALA A 60 0.78 -9.56 -3.96
N ARG A 61 0.62 -9.54 -2.63
CA ARG A 61 -0.68 -9.34 -1.97
C ARG A 61 -1.19 -7.91 -2.15
N LEU A 62 -0.33 -6.91 -2.06
CA LEU A 62 -0.67 -5.51 -2.31
C LEU A 62 -1.16 -5.30 -3.75
N ASP A 63 -0.43 -5.84 -4.73
CA ASP A 63 -0.82 -5.77 -6.14
C ASP A 63 -2.23 -6.34 -6.38
N ARG A 64 -2.48 -7.55 -5.87
CA ARG A 64 -3.82 -8.19 -5.93
C ARG A 64 -4.90 -7.41 -5.20
N SER A 65 -4.54 -6.61 -4.20
CA SER A 65 -5.46 -5.78 -3.43
C SER A 65 -5.75 -4.42 -4.08
N GLY A 66 -5.28 -4.20 -5.32
CA GLY A 66 -5.51 -2.97 -6.09
C GLY A 66 -4.50 -1.86 -5.80
N TRP A 67 -3.33 -2.19 -5.27
CA TRP A 67 -2.20 -1.28 -5.25
C TRP A 67 -1.39 -1.42 -6.53
N GLU A 68 -0.86 -0.32 -7.02
CA GLU A 68 0.22 -0.33 -7.98
C GLU A 68 1.53 -0.39 -7.20
N VAL A 69 2.35 -1.39 -7.49
CA VAL A 69 3.64 -1.62 -6.85
C VAL A 69 4.73 -1.37 -7.86
N ARG A 70 5.65 -0.46 -7.55
CA ARG A 70 6.87 -0.23 -8.33
C ARG A 70 8.08 -0.44 -7.45
N VAL A 71 9.03 -1.24 -7.90
CA VAL A 71 10.27 -1.56 -7.18
C VAL A 71 11.44 -1.03 -8.00
N ALA A 72 12.37 -0.35 -7.34
CA ALA A 72 13.65 0.07 -7.88
C ALA A 72 14.75 -0.44 -6.95
N GLU A 73 15.55 -1.40 -7.41
CA GLU A 73 16.72 -1.90 -6.70
C GLU A 73 17.86 -0.87 -6.85
N ASP A 74 18.67 -0.72 -5.80
CA ASP A 74 19.88 0.08 -5.87
C ASP A 74 20.93 -0.65 -6.74
N GLU A 75 21.65 0.08 -7.58
CA GLU A 75 22.68 -0.50 -8.47
C GLU A 75 23.84 -1.12 -7.66
N ALA A 76 24.05 -0.67 -6.42
CA ALA A 76 25.01 -1.26 -5.49
C ALA A 76 24.51 -2.56 -4.81
N GLY A 77 23.22 -2.91 -4.97
CA GLY A 77 22.61 -4.10 -4.37
C GLY A 77 22.36 -3.99 -2.85
N GLU A 78 22.52 -2.80 -2.26
CA GLU A 78 22.40 -2.58 -0.81
C GLU A 78 20.95 -2.40 -0.33
N GLY A 79 19.98 -2.37 -1.26
CA GLY A 79 18.57 -2.32 -0.93
C GLY A 79 17.66 -2.01 -2.11
N ALA A 80 16.38 -1.83 -1.82
CA ALA A 80 15.33 -1.52 -2.78
C ALA A 80 14.40 -0.43 -2.26
N ARG A 81 13.95 0.40 -3.20
CA ARG A 81 12.94 1.43 -3.01
C ARG A 81 11.63 0.96 -3.61
N ILE A 82 10.56 1.01 -2.83
CA ILE A 82 9.24 0.52 -3.20
C ILE A 82 8.27 1.70 -3.16
N ALA A 83 7.66 1.99 -4.30
CA ALA A 83 6.60 2.96 -4.44
C ALA A 83 5.25 2.24 -4.54
N LEU A 84 4.31 2.62 -3.68
CA LEU A 84 2.96 2.07 -3.61
C LEU A 84 1.94 3.20 -3.81
N THR A 85 1.12 3.08 -4.84
CA THR A 85 -0.01 3.99 -5.08
C THR A 85 -1.29 3.19 -5.21
N ARG A 86 -2.43 3.80 -4.89
CA ARG A 86 -3.70 3.14 -5.18
C ARG A 86 -3.88 3.16 -6.70
N ARG A 87 -4.15 2.00 -7.33
CA ARG A 87 -4.72 2.01 -8.67
C ARG A 87 -6.05 2.73 -8.51
N GLU A 88 -6.17 3.91 -9.12
CA GLU A 88 -7.48 4.53 -9.29
C GLU A 88 -8.36 3.42 -9.86
N LEU A 89 -9.30 2.93 -9.07
CA LEU A 89 -10.42 2.18 -9.60
C LEU A 89 -11.14 3.23 -10.43
N ALA A 90 -10.74 3.37 -11.70
CA ALA A 90 -11.50 4.06 -12.71
C ALA A 90 -12.88 3.46 -12.60
N ARG A 91 -13.78 4.17 -11.91
CA ARG A 91 -15.14 3.72 -11.72
C ARG A 91 -15.68 3.44 -13.11
N ALA A 92 -16.21 2.24 -13.31
CA ALA A 92 -17.33 2.07 -14.20
C ALA A 92 -18.35 3.16 -13.81
N ALA A 93 -18.44 4.18 -14.65
CA ALA A 93 -19.45 5.21 -14.67
C ALA A 93 -20.34 4.94 -15.88
#